data_AF-A0A1I4HCV2-F1
#
_entry.id   AF-A0A1I4HCV2-F1
#
_cell.length_a   1.000
_cell.length_b   1.000
_cell.length_c   1.000
_cell.angle_alpha   90.00
_cell.angle_beta   90.00
_cell.angle_gamma   90.00
#
_symmetry.space_group_name_H-M   'P 1'
#
loop_
_entity.id
_entity.type
_entity.pdbx_description
1 polymer ?
#
loop_
_entity_poly.entity_id
_entity_poly.type
_entity_poly.pdbx_seq_one_letter_code
_entity_poly.pdbx_strand_id
1 'polypeptide(L)'
;MMPDGEEPFAADEQQRIAVDFDKTLTKGEEEYITEEPEKPNEEMVEWVNYQYRQGHTIIVWTARPWEAAQETVARLTEWGVDWHGLRMEKGHADVYVDDKGSTPTEQLLDHGFDGDGELDDGEGLVDKEKDGDFDEAGNT
;
A
#
# COMPACT_ATOMS: atom_id res chain seq x y z
N MET A 1 -10.32 6.83 29.57
CA MET A 1 -9.16 7.13 30.42
C MET A 1 -8.14 6.05 30.08
N MET A 2 -7.08 6.40 29.35
CA MET A 2 -6.01 5.45 29.04
C MET A 2 -5.25 5.15 30.34
N PRO A 3 -4.68 3.94 30.51
CA PRO A 3 -3.86 3.63 31.67
C PRO A 3 -2.62 4.54 31.73
N ASP A 4 -2.25 4.96 32.94
CA ASP A 4 -1.05 5.77 33.18
C ASP A 4 0.21 5.01 32.76
N GLY A 5 0.97 5.55 31.80
CA GLY A 5 2.28 5.03 31.37
C GLY A 5 2.38 4.63 29.91
N GLU A 6 1.29 4.71 29.15
CA GLU A 6 1.30 4.48 27.70
C GLU A 6 1.38 5.85 27.00
N GLU A 7 2.56 6.17 26.45
CA GLU A 7 2.69 7.27 25.50
C GLU A 7 1.74 6.99 24.33
N PRO A 8 0.97 7.96 23.83
CA PRO A 8 0.24 7.74 22.59
C PRO A 8 1.26 7.29 21.55
N PHE A 9 1.01 6.16 20.88
CA PHE A 9 1.72 5.88 19.62
C PHE A 9 1.62 7.17 18.82
N ALA A 10 2.77 7.81 18.56
CA ALA A 10 2.83 8.99 17.74
C ALA A 10 2.36 8.52 16.37
N ALA A 11 1.06 8.64 16.13
CA ALA A 11 0.49 8.37 14.83
C ALA A 11 1.15 9.40 13.93
N ASP A 12 2.15 8.95 13.15
CA ASP A 12 2.65 9.72 12.02
C ASP A 12 1.41 10.26 11.30
N GLU A 13 1.32 11.58 11.14
CA GLU A 13 0.11 12.24 10.65
C GLU A 13 -0.42 11.47 9.43
N GLN A 14 -1.66 10.98 9.49
CA GLN A 14 -2.22 10.13 8.46
C GLN A 14 -2.03 10.76 7.07
N GLN A 15 -1.16 10.16 6.27
CA GLN A 15 -0.81 10.68 4.95
C GLN A 15 -1.70 10.12 3.86
N ARG A 16 -1.81 10.85 2.75
CA ARG A 16 -2.32 10.33 1.48
C ARG A 16 -1.15 10.10 0.55
N ILE A 17 -0.92 8.85 0.20
CA ILE A 17 0.22 8.42 -0.61
C ILE A 17 -0.30 8.10 -2.02
N ALA A 18 0.18 8.86 -3.00
CA ALA A 18 -0.08 8.58 -4.41
C ALA A 18 1.01 7.65 -4.94
N VAL A 19 0.63 6.43 -5.32
CA VAL A 19 1.57 5.38 -5.75
C VAL A 19 1.44 5.20 -7.25
N ASP A 20 2.54 5.39 -7.99
CA ASP A 20 2.55 5.06 -9.41
C ASP A 20 2.43 3.56 -9.63
N PHE A 21 1.89 3.14 -10.78
CA PHE A 21 1.73 1.72 -11.08
C PHE A 21 2.94 1.21 -11.87
N ASP A 22 3.10 1.69 -13.10
CA ASP A 22 4.14 1.25 -14.02
C ASP A 22 5.54 1.64 -13.51
N LYS A 23 6.47 0.67 -13.52
CA LYS A 23 7.86 0.82 -13.03
C LYS A 23 7.99 1.16 -11.55
N THR A 24 6.89 1.15 -10.80
CA THR A 24 6.88 1.35 -9.36
C THR A 24 6.33 0.10 -8.68
N LEU A 25 5.04 -0.21 -8.87
CA LEU A 25 4.44 -1.48 -8.42
C LEU A 25 4.79 -2.65 -9.34
N THR A 26 5.41 -2.39 -10.49
CA THR A 26 5.67 -3.37 -11.54
C THR A 26 7.17 -3.46 -11.81
N LYS A 27 7.71 -4.67 -11.95
CA LYS A 27 9.12 -4.91 -12.31
C LYS A 27 9.33 -4.60 -13.79
N GLY A 28 10.39 -3.88 -14.13
CA GLY A 28 10.86 -3.75 -15.51
C GLY A 28 11.71 -2.51 -15.80
N GLU A 29 12.90 -2.73 -16.34
CA GLU A 29 13.70 -1.71 -17.01
C GLU A 29 13.39 -1.72 -18.53
N GLU A 30 13.00 -0.56 -19.04
CA GLU A 30 13.17 -0.08 -20.42
C GLU A 30 12.65 -0.83 -21.67
N GLU A 31 12.11 -2.06 -21.64
CA GLU A 31 11.56 -2.66 -22.87
C GLU A 31 10.03 -2.66 -22.94
N TYR A 32 9.48 -1.70 -23.69
CA TYR A 32 8.06 -1.57 -24.05
C TYR A 32 7.51 -2.72 -24.92
N ILE A 33 8.31 -3.76 -25.19
CA ILE A 33 7.91 -4.94 -25.97
C ILE A 33 8.60 -6.17 -25.36
N THR A 34 7.96 -6.80 -24.38
CA THR A 34 8.23 -8.21 -24.07
C THR A 34 6.91 -8.95 -24.03
N GLU A 35 6.88 -10.19 -24.56
CA GLU A 35 5.72 -11.08 -24.49
C GLU A 35 5.50 -11.63 -23.06
N GLU A 36 6.30 -11.17 -22.08
CA GLU A 36 6.20 -11.63 -20.72
C GLU A 36 5.08 -10.92 -19.96
N PRO A 37 4.30 -11.67 -19.16
CA PRO A 37 3.30 -11.07 -18.30
C PRO A 37 3.96 -10.10 -17.33
N GLU A 38 3.30 -8.97 -17.08
CA GLU A 38 3.69 -8.01 -16.06
C GLU A 38 3.89 -8.70 -14.70
N LYS A 39 4.99 -8.39 -14.01
CA LYS A 39 5.33 -8.97 -12.71
C LYS A 39 5.34 -7.87 -11.63
N PRO A 40 4.92 -8.16 -10.39
CA PRO A 40 4.95 -7.19 -9.31
C PRO A 40 6.39 -6.87 -8.90
N ASN A 41 6.61 -5.63 -8.49
CA ASN A 41 7.74 -5.26 -7.65
C ASN A 41 7.39 -5.59 -6.20
N GLU A 42 7.76 -6.78 -5.75
CA GLU A 42 7.41 -7.34 -4.43
C GLU A 42 7.80 -6.40 -3.28
N GLU A 43 9.00 -5.83 -3.30
CA GLU A 43 9.46 -4.86 -2.29
C GLU A 43 8.52 -3.64 -2.20
N MET A 44 8.03 -3.17 -3.34
CA MET A 44 7.11 -2.03 -3.41
C MET A 44 5.69 -2.39 -2.99
N VAL A 45 5.23 -3.60 -3.33
CA VAL A 45 3.94 -4.13 -2.87
C VAL A 45 3.93 -4.23 -1.35
N GLU A 46 4.98 -4.80 -0.77
CA GLU A 46 5.16 -4.93 0.68
C GLU A 46 5.22 -3.58 1.37
N TRP A 47 5.98 -2.63 0.81
CA TRP A 47 6.04 -1.26 1.33
C TRP A 47 4.66 -0.60 1.34
N VAL A 48 3.90 -0.67 0.24
CA VAL A 48 2.55 -0.10 0.16
C VAL A 48 1.63 -0.71 1.20
N ASN A 49 1.67 -2.03 1.37
CA ASN A 49 0.85 -2.74 2.36
C ASN A 49 1.26 -2.37 3.79
N TYR A 50 2.56 -2.19 4.06
CA TYR A 50 3.03 -1.66 5.33
C TYR A 50 2.48 -0.25 5.60
N GLN A 51 2.57 0.67 4.63
CA GLN A 51 2.03 2.03 4.77
C GLN A 51 0.49 2.02 4.98
N TYR A 52 -0.23 1.12 4.31
CA TYR A 52 -1.65 0.89 4.54
C TYR A 52 -1.92 0.47 5.99
N ARG A 53 -1.14 -0.48 6.53
CA ARG A 53 -1.25 -0.96 7.93
C ARG A 53 -0.90 0.14 8.96
N GLN A 54 -0.01 1.06 8.63
CA GLN A 54 0.25 2.28 9.44
C GLN A 54 -0.92 3.29 9.40
N GLY A 55 -1.99 2.98 8.65
CA GLY A 55 -3.19 3.78 8.57
C GLY A 55 -3.16 4.85 7.48
N HIS A 56 -2.18 4.87 6.59
CA HIS A 56 -2.14 5.84 5.49
C HIS A 56 -3.16 5.53 4.39
N THR A 57 -3.65 6.58 3.72
CA THR A 57 -4.54 6.43 2.56
C THR A 57 -3.73 6.23 1.29
N ILE A 58 -3.69 5.00 0.80
CA ILE A 58 -3.06 4.63 -0.47
C ILE A 58 -3.98 4.90 -1.67
N ILE A 59 -3.52 5.73 -2.61
CA ILE A 59 -4.17 5.96 -3.91
C ILE A 59 -3.22 5.52 -5.02
N VAL A 60 -3.59 4.48 -5.77
CA VAL A 60 -2.84 4.12 -6.98
C VAL A 60 -3.15 5.15 -8.06
N TRP A 61 -2.15 5.86 -8.55
CA TRP A 61 -2.30 6.90 -9.56
C TRP A 61 -1.34 6.68 -10.74
N THR A 62 -1.87 6.14 -11.83
CA THR A 62 -1.11 5.74 -13.02
C THR A 62 -1.41 6.61 -14.24
N ALA A 63 -0.45 6.72 -15.15
CA ALA A 63 -0.62 7.35 -16.46
C ALA A 63 -1.39 6.48 -17.47
N ARG A 64 -1.68 5.21 -17.13
CA ARG A 64 -2.51 4.33 -17.96
C ARG A 64 -3.88 4.97 -18.25
N PRO A 65 -4.45 4.73 -19.45
CA PRO A 65 -5.78 5.22 -19.80
C PRO A 65 -6.87 4.42 -19.08
N TRP A 66 -8.09 4.96 -19.03
CA TRP A 66 -9.21 4.33 -18.32
C TRP A 66 -9.60 2.95 -18.85
N GLU A 67 -9.34 2.67 -20.12
CA GLU A 67 -9.55 1.37 -20.75
C GLU A 67 -8.74 0.25 -20.08
N ALA A 68 -7.60 0.58 -19.47
CA ALA A 68 -6.76 -0.37 -18.75
C ALA A 68 -7.16 -0.54 -17.27
N ALA A 69 -8.17 0.19 -16.76
CA ALA A 69 -8.48 0.19 -15.34
C ALA A 69 -8.86 -1.19 -14.79
N GLN A 70 -9.61 -1.99 -15.57
CA GLN A 70 -9.99 -3.35 -15.16
C GLN A 70 -8.77 -4.27 -15.02
N GLU A 71 -7.82 -4.16 -15.95
CA GLU A 71 -6.57 -4.91 -15.90
C GLU A 71 -5.72 -4.46 -14.71
N THR A 72 -5.56 -3.16 -14.49
CA THR A 72 -4.84 -2.61 -13.32
C THR A 72 -5.44 -3.10 -12.00
N VAL A 73 -6.77 -3.08 -11.84
CA VAL A 73 -7.43 -3.62 -10.63
C VAL A 73 -7.21 -5.12 -10.50
N ALA A 74 -7.26 -5.88 -11.59
CA ALA A 74 -7.00 -7.31 -11.57
C ALA A 74 -5.56 -7.60 -11.09
N ARG A 75 -4.57 -6.84 -11.54
CA ARG A 75 -3.18 -6.95 -11.08
C ARG A 75 -2.99 -6.58 -9.62
N LEU A 76 -3.55 -5.45 -9.18
CA LEU A 76 -3.52 -5.06 -7.76
C LEU A 76 -4.12 -6.14 -6.86
N THR A 77 -5.21 -6.77 -7.32
CA THR A 77 -5.87 -7.86 -6.61
C THR A 77 -5.04 -9.15 -6.62
N GLU A 78 -4.52 -9.54 -7.78
CA GLU A 78 -3.69 -10.72 -7.97
C GLU A 78 -2.43 -10.68 -7.11
N TRP A 79 -1.83 -9.49 -6.96
CA TRP A 79 -0.60 -9.30 -6.19
C TRP A 79 -0.85 -8.95 -4.72
N GLY A 80 -2.11 -8.85 -4.28
CA GLY A 80 -2.45 -8.58 -2.88
C GLY A 80 -2.02 -7.18 -2.42
N VAL A 81 -2.15 -6.17 -3.27
CA VAL A 81 -1.89 -4.77 -2.89
C VAL A 81 -3.09 -4.23 -2.11
N ASP A 82 -2.86 -3.63 -0.95
CA ASP A 82 -3.87 -2.94 -0.14
C ASP A 82 -3.95 -1.46 -0.54
N TRP A 83 -5.11 -1.04 -1.07
CA TRP A 83 -5.30 0.33 -1.58
C TRP A 83 -6.73 0.83 -1.35
N HIS A 84 -6.89 2.17 -1.31
CA HIS A 84 -8.18 2.82 -1.03
C HIS A 84 -8.84 3.42 -2.28
N GLY A 85 -8.04 3.83 -3.28
CA GLY A 85 -8.56 4.42 -4.50
C GLY A 85 -7.62 4.24 -5.70
N LEU A 86 -8.21 4.27 -6.89
CA LEU A 86 -7.52 4.20 -8.17
C LEU A 86 -7.81 5.47 -8.97
N ARG A 87 -6.77 6.07 -9.54
CA ARG A 87 -6.86 7.18 -10.47
C ARG A 87 -6.03 6.86 -11.72
N MET A 88 -6.65 7.03 -12.87
CA MET A 88 -6.03 6.81 -14.18
C MET A 88 -5.63 8.16 -14.80
N GLU A 89 -4.95 8.11 -15.94
CA GLU A 89 -4.55 9.28 -16.73
C GLU A 89 -3.77 10.34 -15.93
N LYS A 90 -2.85 9.90 -15.06
CA LYS A 90 -1.76 10.77 -14.56
C LYS A 90 -1.09 11.38 -15.78
N GLY A 91 -1.11 12.71 -15.91
CA GLY A 91 -0.70 13.39 -17.14
C GLY A 91 0.69 12.93 -17.61
N HIS A 92 0.77 12.29 -18.78
CA HIS A 92 2.02 11.70 -19.27
C HIS A 92 3.10 12.78 -19.39
N ALA A 93 4.17 12.65 -18.60
CA ALA A 93 5.27 13.61 -18.54
C ALA A 93 6.59 12.86 -18.51
N ASP A 94 7.61 13.44 -19.14
CA ASP A 94 8.97 12.89 -19.09
C ASP A 94 9.62 13.10 -17.71
N VAL A 95 9.23 14.19 -17.02
CA VAL A 95 9.74 14.55 -15.69
C VAL A 95 8.61 15.11 -14.84
N TYR A 96 8.50 14.62 -13.60
CA TYR A 96 7.72 15.25 -12.55
C TYR A 96 8.63 16.06 -11.64
N VAL A 97 8.24 17.30 -11.33
CA VAL A 97 8.89 18.13 -10.30
C VAL A 97 7.88 18.32 -9.18
N ASP A 98 8.10 17.60 -8.08
CA ASP A 98 7.19 17.54 -6.94
C ASP A 98 8.00 17.72 -5.65
N ASP A 99 7.59 18.64 -4.76
CA ASP A 99 8.27 18.88 -3.48
C ASP A 99 8.07 17.74 -2.48
N LYS A 100 7.06 16.89 -2.71
CA LYS A 100 6.70 15.73 -1.88
C LYS A 100 7.01 14.40 -2.57
N GLY A 101 7.59 14.44 -3.77
CA GLY A 101 8.02 13.25 -4.48
C GLY A 101 9.21 12.60 -3.78
N SER A 102 9.09 11.32 -3.45
CA SER A 102 10.18 10.50 -2.92
C SER A 102 10.15 9.12 -3.56
N THR A 103 11.33 8.55 -3.80
CA THR A 103 11.48 7.10 -3.94
C THR A 103 11.50 6.49 -2.55
N PRO A 104 10.98 5.27 -2.34
CA PRO A 104 11.25 4.56 -1.10
C PRO A 104 12.76 4.37 -0.98
N THR A 105 13.36 4.98 0.04
CA THR A 105 14.80 4.94 0.27
C THR A 105 15.22 3.55 0.74
N GLU A 106 16.46 3.13 0.45
CA GLU A 106 17.03 1.88 1.00
C GLU A 106 16.90 1.78 2.54
N GLN A 107 16.92 2.91 3.25
CA GLN A 107 16.68 2.97 4.71
C GLN A 107 15.27 2.54 5.16
N LEU A 108 14.27 2.59 4.26
CA LEU A 108 12.89 2.14 4.56
C LEU A 108 12.72 0.63 4.34
N LEU A 109 13.61 0.01 3.56
CA LEU A 109 13.74 -1.45 3.43
C LEU A 109 14.56 -2.05 4.59
N ASP A 110 15.40 -1.24 5.24
CA ASP A 110 16.31 -1.64 6.33
C ASP A 110 15.61 -1.81 7.70
N HIS A 111 14.27 -1.64 7.79
CA HIS A 111 13.49 -1.89 9.02
C HIS A 111 13.26 -3.39 9.31
N GLY A 112 14.18 -4.26 8.88
CA GLY A 112 14.12 -5.70 9.18
C GLY A 112 13.05 -6.46 8.41
N PHE A 113 12.59 -5.94 7.28
CA PHE A 113 11.67 -6.66 6.39
C PHE A 113 12.46 -7.73 5.64
N ASP A 114 12.34 -9.00 6.05
CA ASP A 114 13.05 -10.14 5.46
C ASP A 114 12.33 -10.75 4.25
N GLY A 115 11.23 -10.12 3.81
CA GLY A 115 10.54 -10.45 2.57
C GLY A 115 9.82 -11.81 2.61
N ASP A 116 9.52 -12.35 3.78
CA ASP A 116 8.76 -13.61 3.91
C ASP A 116 7.28 -13.42 4.27
N GLY A 117 6.88 -12.20 4.61
CA GLY A 117 5.49 -11.87 4.97
C GLY A 117 5.07 -12.32 6.35
N GLU A 118 5.97 -12.82 7.21
CA GLU A 118 5.68 -13.03 8.63
C GLU A 118 5.88 -11.72 9.39
N LEU A 119 4.77 -11.17 9.89
CA LEU A 119 4.81 -10.18 10.96
C LEU A 119 5.27 -10.91 12.22
N ASP A 120 6.43 -10.52 12.76
CA ASP A 120 6.90 -10.96 14.08
C ASP A 120 5.74 -10.83 15.09
N ASP A 121 5.49 -11.91 15.81
CA ASP A 121 4.27 -12.17 16.57
C ASP A 121 4.13 -11.34 17.87
N GLY A 122 4.89 -10.24 17.97
CA GLY A 122 5.02 -9.43 19.17
C GLY A 122 4.49 -8.00 19.09
N GLU A 123 4.34 -7.40 17.90
CA GLU A 123 4.22 -5.94 17.79
C GLU A 123 3.03 -5.52 16.90
N GLY A 124 1.82 -5.86 17.35
CA GLY A 124 0.59 -5.47 16.65
C GLY A 124 -0.65 -6.30 16.96
N LEU A 125 -0.74 -6.90 18.15
CA LEU A 125 -1.94 -7.66 18.53
C LEU A 125 -3.11 -6.69 18.76
N VAL A 126 -4.03 -6.67 17.80
CA VAL A 126 -5.43 -6.32 18.08
C VAL A 126 -5.99 -7.48 18.90
N ASP A 127 -6.30 -7.20 20.16
CA ASP A 127 -6.93 -8.14 21.10
C ASP A 127 -8.28 -8.61 20.52
N LYS A 128 -8.28 -9.83 19.95
CA LYS A 128 -9.48 -10.49 19.40
C LYS A 128 -10.46 -10.95 20.49
N GLU A 129 -10.17 -10.74 21.77
CA GLU A 129 -11.13 -10.97 22.86
C GLU A 129 -12.02 -9.73 23.16
N LYS A 130 -11.89 -8.64 22.38
CA LYS A 130 -12.78 -7.47 22.43
C LYS A 130 -13.64 -7.25 21.19
N ASP A 131 -13.89 -8.32 20.43
CA ASP A 131 -15.09 -8.33 19.58
C ASP A 131 -16.30 -8.38 20.51
N GLY A 132 -16.94 -7.23 20.69
CA GLY A 132 -18.21 -7.12 21.37
C GLY A 132 -19.18 -8.12 20.77
N ASP A 133 -19.78 -8.92 21.65
CA ASP A 133 -20.87 -9.84 21.36
C ASP A 133 -21.93 -9.15 20.48
N PHE A 134 -21.99 -9.55 19.21
CA PHE A 134 -22.95 -9.08 18.23
C PHE A 134 -24.17 -9.99 18.15
N ASP A 135 -24.56 -10.64 19.26
CA ASP A 135 -25.79 -11.43 19.35
C ASP A 135 -26.90 -10.74 20.17
N GLU A 136 -27.23 -9.46 19.92
CA GLU A 136 -28.56 -8.94 20.30
C GLU A 136 -29.00 -7.69 19.51
N ALA A 137 -29.30 -7.87 18.23
CA ALA A 137 -30.09 -6.89 17.48
C ALA A 137 -31.09 -7.60 16.56
N GLY A 138 -32.14 -8.18 17.17
CA GLY A 138 -33.13 -8.91 16.39
C GLY A 138 -34.28 -9.53 17.17
N ASN A 139 -34.88 -8.83 18.14
CA ASN A 139 -36.30 -9.03 18.44
C ASN A 139 -36.91 -7.84 19.19
N THR A 140 -37.78 -7.09 18.51
CA THR A 140 -38.79 -6.22 19.14
C THR A 140 -40.06 -6.33 18.33
#